data_AF-A0A932TWF3-F1
#
_entry.id   AF-A0A932TWF3-F1
#
_cell.length_a   1.000
_cell.length_b   1.000
_cell.length_c   1.000
_cell.angle_alpha   90.00
_cell.angle_beta   90.00
_cell.angle_gamma   90.00
#
_symmetry.space_group_name_H-M   'P 1'
#
loop_
_entity.id
_entity.type
_entity.pdbx_description
1 polymer ?
#
loop_
_entity_poly.entity_id
_entity_poly.type
_entity_poly.pdbx_seq_one_letter_code
_entity_poly.pdbx_strand_id
1 'polypeptide(L)'
;MGIVAVGLMVAMIAFISSIVQAGREGTAASIAMQAAWTFGAATAALGILKTGIAVVLWGIVRRIWLRAESIKAALPKLMPPKADQPPLREGAIDTSYGPAEVTRTPPAPLFIHRLSFALWAPMLLMGVMGLGAGLILSFIEAGAASSQSTGTFNSLRALVPGIMFFGEALLLAGISFLLGSILGSIRQGGGEVQESVGVHVKTLKMPLTAKLFVALMMMGMMVEMAQLGLYIYAATLENAESLDVWLTWLGPLREAGLGLLLSGIVLALASIGKVLGFQFSRIQELIAVGR
;
A
#
# COMPACT_ATOMS: atom_id res chain seq x y z
N MET A 1 -0.66 0.65 -18.90
CA MET A 1 -0.22 2.03 -19.24
C MET A 1 -1.39 3.00 -19.34
N GLY A 2 -2.50 2.66 -20.00
CA GLY A 2 -3.64 3.58 -20.19
C GLY A 2 -4.24 4.20 -18.91
N ILE A 3 -4.50 3.40 -17.86
CA ILE A 3 -5.13 3.89 -16.62
C ILE A 3 -4.29 4.95 -15.90
N VAL A 4 -2.96 4.75 -15.84
CA VAL A 4 -2.04 5.71 -15.20
C VAL A 4 -1.96 7.01 -16.00
N ALA A 5 -1.95 6.92 -17.34
CA ALA A 5 -1.96 8.11 -18.19
C ALA A 5 -3.24 8.92 -18.02
N VAL A 6 -4.41 8.27 -17.91
CA VAL A 6 -5.68 8.94 -17.60
C VAL A 6 -5.62 9.66 -16.27
N GLY A 7 -5.15 8.99 -15.21
CA GLY A 7 -4.96 9.63 -13.89
C GLY A 7 -4.04 10.85 -13.97
N LEU A 8 -2.90 10.75 -14.66
CA LEU A 8 -1.98 11.88 -14.85
C LEU A 8 -2.63 13.05 -15.60
N MET A 9 -3.38 12.78 -16.66
CA MET A 9 -4.08 13.83 -17.41
C MET A 9 -5.10 14.56 -16.52
N VAL A 10 -5.90 13.82 -15.75
CA VAL A 10 -6.89 14.42 -14.83
C VAL A 10 -6.20 15.24 -13.74
N ALA A 11 -5.10 14.74 -13.15
CA ALA A 11 -4.32 15.49 -12.17
C ALA A 11 -3.76 16.79 -12.76
N MET A 12 -3.25 16.76 -13.99
CA MET A 12 -2.75 17.95 -14.69
C MET A 12 -3.87 18.96 -14.99
N ILE A 13 -5.05 18.50 -15.40
CA ILE A 13 -6.21 19.38 -15.61
C ILE A 13 -6.60 20.08 -14.31
N ALA A 14 -6.71 19.33 -13.20
CA ALA A 14 -7.03 19.89 -11.90
C ALA A 14 -5.97 20.90 -11.45
N PHE A 15 -4.68 20.57 -11.60
CA PHE A 15 -3.56 21.44 -11.25
C PHE A 15 -3.55 22.75 -12.05
N ILE A 16 -3.67 22.67 -13.38
CA ILE A 16 -3.73 23.85 -14.26
C ILE A 16 -4.95 24.71 -13.89
N SER A 17 -6.10 24.08 -13.60
CA SER A 17 -7.31 24.80 -13.20
C SER A 17 -7.12 25.57 -11.89
N SER A 18 -6.43 24.98 -10.91
CA SER A 18 -6.08 25.66 -9.65
C SER A 18 -5.11 26.84 -9.87
N ILE A 19 -4.13 26.72 -10.78
CA ILE A 19 -3.24 27.84 -11.14
C ILE A 19 -4.02 28.98 -11.78
N VAL A 20 -4.86 28.67 -12.77
CA VAL A 20 -5.67 29.67 -13.49
C VAL A 20 -6.57 30.42 -12.51
N GLN A 21 -7.12 29.72 -11.52
CA GLN A 21 -7.95 30.32 -10.49
C GLN A 21 -7.17 31.30 -9.61
N ALA A 22 -5.95 30.94 -9.18
CA ALA A 22 -5.13 31.79 -8.30
C ALA A 22 -4.80 33.15 -8.94
N GLY A 23 -4.77 33.23 -10.27
CA GLY A 23 -4.51 34.46 -11.02
C GLY A 23 -5.75 35.26 -11.43
N ARG A 24 -6.97 34.82 -11.09
CA ARG A 24 -8.22 35.44 -11.55
C ARG A 24 -8.92 36.17 -10.41
N GLU A 25 -9.39 37.39 -10.68
CA GLU A 25 -10.38 38.05 -9.82
C GLU A 25 -11.73 37.35 -9.96
N GLY A 26 -12.21 36.76 -8.86
CA GLY A 26 -13.44 35.98 -8.83
C GLY A 26 -14.25 36.25 -7.56
N THR A 27 -15.55 35.97 -7.61
CA THR A 27 -16.39 35.98 -6.42
C THR A 27 -16.03 34.82 -5.50
N ALA A 28 -16.27 34.96 -4.19
CA ALA A 28 -16.04 33.89 -3.22
C ALA A 28 -16.74 32.57 -3.61
N ALA A 29 -17.96 32.64 -4.14
CA ALA A 29 -18.71 31.48 -4.62
C ALA A 29 -18.02 30.79 -5.81
N SER A 30 -17.53 31.56 -6.80
CA SER A 30 -16.79 30.98 -7.93
C SER A 30 -15.47 30.36 -7.51
N ILE A 31 -14.80 30.92 -6.50
CA ILE A 31 -13.56 30.38 -5.96
C ILE A 31 -13.83 29.04 -5.24
N ALA A 32 -14.84 29.02 -4.36
CA ALA A 32 -15.25 27.82 -3.62
C ALA A 32 -15.72 26.69 -4.54
N MET A 33 -16.56 27.00 -5.55
CA MET A 33 -17.03 26.03 -6.53
C MET A 33 -15.86 25.34 -7.23
N GLN A 34 -14.91 26.14 -7.72
CA GLN A 34 -13.80 25.59 -8.49
C GLN A 34 -12.80 24.83 -7.60
N ALA A 35 -12.56 25.28 -6.37
CA ALA A 35 -11.72 24.57 -5.41
C ALA A 35 -12.29 23.17 -5.07
N ALA A 36 -13.61 23.05 -4.92
CA ALA A 36 -14.27 21.78 -4.58
C ALA A 36 -14.06 20.70 -5.65
N TRP A 37 -14.37 21.00 -6.92
CA TRP A 37 -14.23 20.00 -7.97
C TRP A 37 -12.76 19.73 -8.33
N THR A 38 -11.88 20.74 -8.30
CA THR A 38 -10.44 20.52 -8.60
C THR A 38 -9.78 19.67 -7.51
N PHE A 39 -10.14 19.89 -6.25
CA PHE A 39 -9.71 19.03 -5.15
C PHE A 39 -10.14 17.59 -5.37
N GLY A 40 -11.42 17.36 -5.67
CA GLY A 40 -11.93 16.01 -5.88
C GLY A 40 -11.31 15.31 -7.09
N ALA A 41 -11.17 16.03 -8.21
CA ALA A 41 -10.53 15.51 -9.41
C ALA A 41 -9.05 15.17 -9.17
N ALA A 42 -8.31 16.03 -8.47
CA ALA A 42 -6.90 15.80 -8.15
C ALA A 42 -6.71 14.56 -7.26
N THR A 43 -7.50 14.43 -6.20
CA THR A 43 -7.40 13.30 -5.26
C THR A 43 -7.83 11.99 -5.92
N ALA A 44 -8.93 12.00 -6.68
CA ALA A 44 -9.35 10.82 -7.46
C ALA A 44 -8.29 10.40 -8.48
N ALA A 45 -7.64 11.36 -9.15
CA ALA A 45 -6.54 11.09 -10.07
C ALA A 45 -5.36 10.40 -9.36
N LEU A 46 -4.94 10.88 -8.19
CA LEU A 46 -3.91 10.21 -7.39
C LEU A 46 -4.33 8.79 -6.99
N GLY A 47 -5.60 8.58 -6.67
CA GLY A 47 -6.20 7.27 -6.46
C GLY A 47 -6.06 6.32 -7.66
N ILE A 48 -6.31 6.83 -8.87
CA ILE A 48 -6.15 6.07 -10.12
C ILE A 48 -4.70 5.64 -10.30
N LEU A 49 -3.73 6.54 -10.03
CA LEU A 49 -2.30 6.20 -10.08
C LEU A 49 -1.97 5.05 -9.12
N LYS A 50 -2.41 5.16 -7.86
CA LYS A 50 -2.16 4.14 -6.83
C LYS A 50 -2.84 2.80 -7.19
N THR A 51 -4.02 2.82 -7.79
CA THR A 51 -4.69 1.62 -8.32
C THR A 51 -3.85 0.95 -9.42
N GLY A 52 -3.24 1.74 -10.30
CA GLY A 52 -2.29 1.23 -11.29
C GLY A 52 -1.09 0.52 -10.65
N ILE A 53 -0.53 1.08 -9.57
CA ILE A 53 0.55 0.44 -8.81
C ILE A 53 0.07 -0.90 -8.25
N ALA A 54 -1.13 -0.96 -7.65
CA ALA A 54 -1.68 -2.19 -7.11
C ALA A 54 -1.81 -3.30 -8.16
N VAL A 55 -2.26 -2.97 -9.38
CA VAL A 55 -2.34 -3.92 -10.50
C VAL A 55 -0.96 -4.46 -10.90
N VAL A 56 0.06 -3.58 -10.91
CA VAL A 56 1.45 -3.99 -11.19
C VAL A 56 1.96 -4.94 -10.11
N LEU A 57 1.76 -4.62 -8.83
CA LEU A 57 2.16 -5.46 -7.70
C LEU A 57 1.46 -6.82 -7.71
N TRP A 58 0.16 -6.85 -8.01
CA TRP A 58 -0.57 -8.10 -8.21
C TRP A 58 0.05 -8.96 -9.32
N GLY A 59 0.41 -8.35 -10.46
CA GLY A 59 1.14 -9.02 -11.52
C GLY A 59 2.52 -9.55 -11.08
N ILE A 60 3.20 -8.86 -10.15
CA ILE A 60 4.46 -9.32 -9.55
C ILE A 60 4.23 -10.56 -8.69
N VAL A 61 3.21 -10.57 -7.83
CA VAL A 61 2.85 -11.75 -7.01
C VAL A 61 2.67 -12.98 -7.90
N ARG A 62 1.86 -12.86 -8.97
CA ARG A 62 1.62 -13.96 -9.91
C ARG A 62 2.91 -14.43 -10.59
N ARG A 63 3.79 -13.50 -10.98
CA ARG A 63 5.07 -13.85 -11.62
C ARG A 63 6.04 -14.56 -10.67
N ILE A 64 6.07 -14.18 -9.39
CA ILE A 64 6.91 -14.84 -8.38
C ILE A 64 6.49 -16.30 -8.23
N TRP A 65 5.19 -16.57 -8.18
CA TRP A 65 4.68 -17.95 -8.09
C TRP A 65 5.13 -18.81 -9.27
N LEU A 66 4.94 -18.32 -10.49
CA LEU A 66 5.36 -19.03 -11.71
C LEU A 66 6.88 -19.26 -11.75
N ARG A 67 7.67 -18.29 -11.27
CA ARG A 67 9.13 -18.42 -11.18
C ARG A 67 9.56 -19.44 -10.14
N ALA A 68 8.89 -19.50 -8.98
CA ALA A 68 9.19 -20.50 -7.96
C ALA A 68 8.98 -21.92 -8.51
N GLU A 69 7.86 -22.18 -9.20
CA GLU A 69 7.60 -23.46 -9.85
C GLU A 69 8.63 -23.80 -10.93
N SER A 70 9.00 -22.82 -11.76
CA SER A 70 10.05 -23.00 -12.76
C SER A 70 11.41 -23.36 -12.12
N ILE A 71 11.74 -22.76 -10.97
CA ILE A 71 12.99 -23.05 -10.26
C ILE A 71 12.94 -24.46 -9.67
N LYS A 72 11.83 -24.88 -9.06
CA LYS A 72 11.65 -26.25 -8.55
C LYS A 72 11.91 -27.29 -9.64
N ALA A 73 11.44 -27.05 -10.87
CA ALA A 73 11.63 -27.96 -12.00
C ALA A 73 13.07 -27.97 -12.55
N ALA A 74 13.79 -26.84 -12.48
CA ALA A 74 15.12 -26.68 -13.06
C ALA A 74 16.25 -27.02 -12.09
N LEU A 75 16.10 -26.68 -10.81
CA LEU A 75 17.15 -26.76 -9.80
C LEU A 75 17.74 -28.17 -9.61
N PRO A 76 16.95 -29.27 -9.58
CA PRO A 76 17.51 -30.62 -9.46
C PRO A 76 18.49 -30.99 -10.57
N LYS A 77 18.33 -30.41 -11.77
CA LYS A 77 19.19 -30.67 -12.94
C LYS A 77 20.52 -29.92 -12.86
N LEU A 78 20.60 -28.88 -12.02
CA LEU A 78 21.76 -28.00 -11.88
C LEU A 78 22.59 -28.32 -10.65
N MET A 79 22.06 -29.09 -9.71
CA MET A 79 22.77 -29.47 -8.49
C MET A 79 23.77 -30.58 -8.77
N PRO A 80 24.95 -30.55 -8.11
CA PRO A 80 25.87 -31.67 -8.15
C PRO A 80 25.23 -32.92 -7.53
N PRO A 81 25.70 -34.13 -7.88
CA PRO A 81 25.27 -35.36 -7.24
C PRO A 81 25.38 -35.23 -5.71
N LYS A 82 24.37 -35.73 -4.99
CA LYS A 82 24.26 -35.60 -3.54
C LYS A 82 25.49 -36.20 -2.88
N ALA A 83 26.42 -35.36 -2.44
CA ALA A 83 27.61 -35.82 -1.74
C ALA A 83 27.23 -36.34 -0.35
N ASP A 84 27.80 -37.49 0.06
CA ASP A 84 27.69 -38.04 1.41
C ASP A 84 28.35 -37.08 2.41
N GLN A 85 27.58 -36.10 2.86
CA GLN A 85 28.04 -35.12 3.82
C GLN A 85 27.04 -35.08 5.00
N PRO A 86 27.52 -34.87 6.25
CA PRO A 86 26.74 -35.07 7.47
C PRO A 86 25.53 -34.13 7.58
N PRO A 87 24.38 -34.59 8.09
CA PRO A 87 23.15 -33.81 8.14
C PRO A 87 23.36 -32.46 8.85
N LEU A 88 22.83 -31.38 8.26
CA LEU A 88 22.83 -30.05 8.89
C LEU A 88 22.06 -30.13 10.21
N ARG A 89 22.64 -29.59 11.29
CA ARG A 89 21.95 -29.47 12.57
C ARG A 89 20.88 -28.40 12.46
N GLU A 90 19.66 -28.74 12.86
CA GLU A 90 18.56 -27.79 13.03
C GLU A 90 18.93 -26.72 14.07
N GLY A 91 18.42 -25.51 13.86
CA GLY A 91 18.63 -24.41 14.80
C GLY A 91 18.95 -23.07 14.15
N ALA A 92 19.30 -22.11 15.00
CA ALA A 92 19.63 -20.76 14.57
C ALA A 92 21.01 -20.72 13.89
N ILE A 93 21.07 -20.03 12.76
CA ILE A 93 22.31 -19.73 12.05
C ILE A 93 22.38 -18.23 11.80
N ASP A 94 23.59 -17.70 11.65
CA ASP A 94 23.78 -16.33 11.19
C ASP A 94 24.22 -16.32 9.72
N THR A 95 23.77 -15.31 8.99
CA THR A 95 24.05 -15.15 7.55
C THR A 95 24.40 -13.71 7.26
N SER A 96 25.00 -13.43 6.10
CA SER A 96 25.25 -12.05 5.65
C SER A 96 23.97 -11.21 5.51
N TYR A 97 22.81 -11.88 5.41
CA TYR A 97 21.49 -11.24 5.40
C TYR A 97 20.84 -11.18 6.79
N GLY A 98 21.54 -11.59 7.85
CA GLY A 98 21.08 -11.61 9.24
C GLY A 98 20.63 -12.99 9.71
N PRO A 99 19.98 -13.06 10.88
CA PRO A 99 19.70 -14.33 11.54
C PRO A 99 18.71 -15.17 10.74
N ALA A 100 19.02 -16.43 10.55
CA ALA A 100 18.19 -17.42 9.88
C ALA A 100 18.02 -18.68 10.75
N GLU A 101 17.16 -19.57 10.30
CA GLU A 101 16.80 -20.79 11.02
C GLU A 101 16.78 -21.96 10.04
N VAL A 102 17.42 -23.05 10.42
CA VAL A 102 17.47 -24.29 9.64
C VAL A 102 16.41 -25.24 10.17
N THR A 103 15.50 -25.62 9.30
CA THR A 103 14.34 -26.48 9.59
C THR A 103 14.21 -27.57 8.53
N ARG A 104 13.49 -28.66 8.82
CA ARG A 104 13.27 -29.73 7.82
C ARG A 104 12.21 -29.35 6.79
N THR A 105 11.21 -28.60 7.21
CA THR A 105 10.05 -28.22 6.40
C THR A 105 9.95 -26.71 6.27
N PRO A 106 9.34 -26.20 5.19
CA PRO A 106 9.09 -24.78 5.05
C PRO A 106 8.30 -24.22 6.25
N PRO A 107 8.61 -23.00 6.69
CA PRO A 107 7.87 -22.39 7.79
C PRO A 107 6.44 -22.07 7.36
N ALA A 108 5.48 -22.39 8.22
CA ALA A 108 4.09 -22.06 8.00
C ALA A 108 3.91 -20.54 7.76
N PRO A 109 2.94 -20.13 6.92
CA PRO A 109 2.66 -18.73 6.69
C PRO A 109 2.24 -18.08 8.00
N LEU A 110 3.02 -17.07 8.41
CA LEU A 110 2.74 -16.26 9.59
C LEU A 110 1.37 -15.58 9.44
N PHE A 111 0.73 -15.29 10.57
CA PHE A 111 -0.60 -14.68 10.60
C PHE A 111 -0.71 -13.44 9.70
N ILE A 112 0.30 -12.58 9.73
CA ILE A 112 0.35 -11.37 8.90
C ILE A 112 0.33 -11.65 7.39
N HIS A 113 0.91 -12.77 6.94
CA HIS A 113 0.85 -13.14 5.52
C HIS A 113 -0.55 -13.59 5.14
N ARG A 114 -1.24 -14.35 6.00
CA ARG A 114 -2.63 -14.77 5.77
C ARG A 114 -3.56 -13.56 5.67
N LEU A 115 -3.42 -12.62 6.61
CA LEU A 115 -4.13 -11.35 6.55
C LEU A 115 -3.82 -10.59 5.25
N SER A 116 -2.54 -10.54 4.86
CA SER A 116 -2.13 -9.87 3.63
C SER A 116 -2.81 -10.46 2.38
N PHE A 117 -2.90 -11.78 2.27
CA PHE A 117 -3.59 -12.44 1.16
C PHE A 117 -5.11 -12.26 1.18
N ALA A 118 -5.71 -12.14 2.37
CA ALA A 118 -7.16 -11.98 2.51
C ALA A 118 -7.63 -10.53 2.32
N LEU A 119 -6.85 -9.56 2.83
CA LEU A 119 -7.31 -8.18 2.98
C LEU A 119 -6.88 -7.25 1.84
N TRP A 120 -5.94 -7.62 0.98
CA TRP A 120 -5.47 -6.71 -0.07
C TRP A 120 -6.60 -6.29 -1.04
N ALA A 121 -7.39 -7.24 -1.54
CA ALA A 121 -8.46 -6.99 -2.51
C ALA A 121 -9.62 -6.15 -1.93
N PRO A 122 -10.21 -6.51 -0.77
CA PRO A 122 -11.30 -5.72 -0.21
C PRO A 122 -10.85 -4.30 0.14
N MET A 123 -9.64 -4.12 0.67
CA MET A 123 -9.14 -2.78 1.02
C MET A 123 -8.93 -1.90 -0.21
N LEU A 124 -8.37 -2.45 -1.30
CA LEU A 124 -8.26 -1.73 -2.57
C LEU A 124 -9.62 -1.35 -3.14
N LEU A 125 -10.58 -2.29 -3.14
CA LEU A 125 -11.91 -2.03 -3.66
C LEU A 125 -12.62 -0.94 -2.86
N MET A 126 -12.61 -1.04 -1.54
CA MET A 126 -13.19 -0.01 -0.66
C MET A 126 -12.49 1.34 -0.83
N GLY A 127 -11.16 1.37 -1.01
CA GLY A 127 -10.42 2.60 -1.27
C GLY A 127 -10.84 3.27 -2.59
N VAL A 128 -10.94 2.50 -3.67
CA VAL A 128 -11.42 2.99 -4.97
C VAL A 128 -12.87 3.48 -4.87
N MET A 129 -13.73 2.75 -4.16
CA MET A 129 -15.12 3.15 -3.94
C MET A 129 -15.23 4.43 -3.12
N GLY A 130 -14.45 4.57 -2.04
CA GLY A 130 -14.41 5.77 -1.22
C GLY A 130 -13.98 6.99 -2.03
N LEU A 131 -12.95 6.85 -2.87
CA LEU A 131 -12.52 7.92 -3.78
C LEU A 131 -13.57 8.25 -4.84
N GLY A 132 -14.25 7.26 -5.40
CA GLY A 132 -15.34 7.48 -6.34
C GLY A 132 -16.53 8.21 -5.70
N ALA A 133 -16.91 7.82 -4.48
CA ALA A 133 -17.96 8.48 -3.71
C ALA A 133 -17.56 9.93 -3.38
N GLY A 134 -16.34 10.13 -2.89
CA GLY A 134 -15.80 11.47 -2.63
C GLY A 134 -15.80 12.33 -3.89
N LEU A 135 -15.37 11.80 -5.04
CA LEU A 135 -15.36 12.53 -6.30
C LEU A 135 -16.76 13.02 -6.67
N ILE A 136 -17.77 12.15 -6.61
CA ILE A 136 -19.16 12.52 -6.87
C ILE A 136 -19.60 13.63 -5.91
N LEU A 137 -19.34 13.47 -4.61
CA LEU A 137 -19.68 14.47 -3.60
C LEU A 137 -18.98 15.80 -3.82
N SER A 138 -17.76 15.82 -4.35
CA SER A 138 -17.03 17.06 -4.65
C SER A 138 -17.67 17.89 -5.77
N PHE A 139 -18.30 17.24 -6.74
CA PHE A 139 -19.08 17.94 -7.76
C PHE A 139 -20.40 18.48 -7.19
N ILE A 140 -21.01 17.75 -6.24
CA ILE A 140 -22.20 18.23 -5.53
C ILE A 140 -21.85 19.43 -4.63
N GLU A 141 -20.69 19.40 -3.96
CA GLU A 141 -20.14 20.52 -3.19
C GLU A 141 -19.93 21.75 -4.08
N ALA A 142 -19.32 21.55 -5.25
CA ALA A 142 -19.16 22.63 -6.24
C ALA A 142 -20.51 23.25 -6.64
N GLY A 143 -21.52 22.40 -6.89
CA GLY A 143 -22.89 22.84 -7.15
C GLY A 143 -23.47 23.67 -6.00
N ALA A 144 -23.34 23.18 -4.76
CA ALA A 144 -23.82 23.85 -3.55
C ALA A 144 -23.17 25.23 -3.32
N ALA A 145 -21.88 25.36 -3.66
CA ALA A 145 -21.17 26.63 -3.61
C ALA A 145 -21.76 27.65 -4.62
N SER A 146 -22.18 27.19 -5.79
CA SER A 146 -22.78 28.04 -6.82
C SER A 146 -24.22 28.45 -6.51
N SER A 147 -24.98 27.61 -5.80
CA SER A 147 -26.39 27.84 -5.46
C SER A 147 -26.61 28.56 -4.11
N GLN A 148 -25.53 29.02 -3.45
CA GLN A 148 -25.56 29.71 -2.14
C GLN A 148 -26.26 28.90 -1.02
N SER A 149 -26.24 27.56 -1.11
CA SER A 149 -26.77 26.69 -0.06
C SER A 149 -25.72 26.45 1.02
N THR A 150 -25.55 27.43 1.92
CA THR A 150 -24.44 27.49 2.89
C THR A 150 -24.34 26.26 3.79
N GLY A 151 -25.47 25.71 4.26
CA GLY A 151 -25.47 24.52 5.12
C GLY A 151 -24.92 23.27 4.40
N THR A 152 -25.48 22.95 3.23
CA THR A 152 -25.02 21.82 2.40
C THR A 152 -23.55 21.99 1.99
N PHE A 153 -23.15 23.21 1.62
CA PHE A 153 -21.76 23.49 1.27
C PHE A 153 -20.81 23.24 2.46
N ASN A 154 -21.12 23.77 3.64
CA ASN A 154 -20.28 23.59 4.83
C ASN A 154 -20.14 22.12 5.24
N SER A 155 -21.24 21.35 5.23
CA SER A 155 -21.18 19.91 5.54
C SER A 155 -20.36 19.14 4.51
N LEU A 156 -20.50 19.41 3.21
CA LEU A 156 -19.74 18.74 2.17
C LEU A 156 -18.26 19.13 2.18
N ARG A 157 -17.93 20.40 2.43
CA ARG A 157 -16.56 20.90 2.56
C ARG A 157 -15.77 20.18 3.65
N ALA A 158 -16.44 19.71 4.71
CA ALA A 158 -15.84 18.84 5.73
C ALA A 158 -15.79 17.37 5.30
N LEU A 159 -16.91 16.85 4.79
CA LEU A 159 -17.07 15.42 4.55
C LEU A 159 -16.25 14.92 3.35
N VAL A 160 -16.16 15.71 2.28
CA VAL A 160 -15.50 15.35 1.02
C VAL A 160 -14.01 15.02 1.24
N PRO A 161 -13.20 15.87 1.90
CA PRO A 161 -11.84 15.50 2.27
C PRO A 161 -11.77 14.24 3.13
N GLY A 162 -12.62 14.12 4.16
CA GLY A 162 -12.62 12.96 5.05
C GLY A 162 -12.80 11.64 4.31
N ILE A 163 -13.80 11.57 3.43
CA ILE A 163 -14.09 10.37 2.62
C ILE A 163 -12.96 10.06 1.65
N MET A 164 -12.44 11.07 0.94
CA MET A 164 -11.40 10.85 -0.06
C MET A 164 -10.09 10.37 0.55
N PHE A 165 -9.63 11.04 1.62
CA PHE A 165 -8.37 10.67 2.28
C PHE A 165 -8.46 9.32 2.98
N PHE A 166 -9.61 9.00 3.59
CA PHE A 166 -9.84 7.65 4.08
C PHE A 166 -9.83 6.60 2.95
N GLY A 167 -10.42 6.93 1.80
CA GLY A 167 -10.32 6.12 0.59
C GLY A 167 -8.87 5.91 0.12
N GLU A 168 -8.05 6.97 0.16
CA GLU A 168 -6.61 6.86 -0.12
C GLU A 168 -5.88 5.95 0.87
N ALA A 169 -6.18 6.08 2.16
CA ALA A 169 -5.61 5.26 3.22
C ALA A 169 -5.93 3.78 3.02
N LEU A 170 -7.19 3.45 2.72
CA LEU A 170 -7.61 2.09 2.38
C LEU A 170 -6.88 1.55 1.16
N LEU A 171 -6.68 2.38 0.15
CA LEU A 171 -5.96 2.01 -1.07
C LEU A 171 -4.47 1.74 -0.78
N LEU A 172 -3.80 2.62 -0.02
CA LEU A 172 -2.41 2.41 0.43
C LEU A 172 -2.26 1.19 1.35
N ALA A 173 -3.25 0.92 2.20
CA ALA A 173 -3.29 -0.30 3.02
C ALA A 173 -3.45 -1.56 2.14
N GLY A 174 -4.31 -1.51 1.11
CA GLY A 174 -4.42 -2.56 0.11
C GLY A 174 -3.09 -2.84 -0.62
N ILE A 175 -2.37 -1.78 -1.01
CA ILE A 175 -1.01 -1.88 -1.55
C ILE A 175 -0.04 -2.49 -0.54
N SER A 176 -0.12 -2.09 0.72
CA SER A 176 0.70 -2.63 1.81
C SER A 176 0.47 -4.13 1.99
N PHE A 177 -0.78 -4.59 1.97
CA PHE A 177 -1.11 -6.01 2.00
C PHE A 177 -0.65 -6.75 0.74
N LEU A 178 -0.66 -6.13 -0.45
CA LEU A 178 -0.03 -6.71 -1.64
C LEU A 178 1.49 -6.91 -1.43
N LEU A 179 2.19 -5.94 -0.85
CA LEU A 179 3.62 -6.07 -0.54
C LEU A 179 3.87 -7.16 0.51
N GLY A 180 3.02 -7.26 1.53
CA GLY A 180 3.05 -8.36 2.50
C GLY A 180 2.84 -9.74 1.84
N SER A 181 1.94 -9.81 0.86
CA SER A 181 1.69 -11.01 0.05
C SER A 181 2.89 -11.39 -0.82
N ILE A 182 3.59 -10.41 -1.41
CA ILE A 182 4.84 -10.62 -2.14
C ILE A 182 5.90 -11.22 -1.22
N LEU A 183 6.12 -10.61 -0.04
CA LEU A 183 7.09 -11.08 0.94
C LEU A 183 6.78 -12.51 1.40
N GLY A 184 5.50 -12.79 1.68
CA GLY A 184 5.02 -14.13 2.02
C GLY A 184 5.28 -15.15 0.91
N SER A 185 4.96 -14.79 -0.34
CA SER A 185 5.16 -15.64 -1.51
C SER A 185 6.62 -15.98 -1.75
N ILE A 186 7.53 -15.02 -1.60
CA ILE A 186 8.98 -15.23 -1.76
C ILE A 186 9.49 -16.17 -0.66
N ARG A 187 9.07 -15.95 0.59
CA ARG A 187 9.53 -16.74 1.74
C ARG A 187 9.04 -18.19 1.64
N GLN A 188 7.76 -18.37 1.31
CA GLN A 188 7.17 -19.70 1.14
C GLN A 188 7.74 -20.41 -0.10
N GLY A 189 7.72 -19.76 -1.26
CA GLY A 189 8.22 -20.35 -2.50
C GLY A 189 9.71 -20.72 -2.42
N GLY A 190 10.54 -19.89 -1.76
CA GLY A 190 11.95 -20.21 -1.54
C GLY A 190 12.18 -21.38 -0.57
N GLY A 191 11.27 -21.58 0.40
CA GLY A 191 11.29 -22.75 1.27
C GLY A 191 10.89 -24.03 0.54
N GLU A 192 9.82 -23.98 -0.25
CA GLU A 192 9.35 -25.11 -1.05
C GLU A 192 10.38 -25.53 -2.13
N VAL A 193 11.12 -24.57 -2.69
CA VAL A 193 12.25 -24.87 -3.61
C VAL A 193 13.34 -25.68 -2.90
N GLN A 194 13.71 -25.30 -1.68
CA GLN A 194 14.71 -26.04 -0.88
C GLN A 194 14.20 -27.43 -0.49
N GLU A 195 12.95 -27.54 -0.07
CA GLU A 195 12.32 -28.81 0.27
C GLU A 195 12.25 -29.76 -0.95
N SER A 196 11.96 -29.23 -2.15
CA SER A 196 11.82 -30.04 -3.37
C SER A 196 13.11 -30.79 -3.78
N VAL A 197 14.28 -30.28 -3.38
CA VAL A 197 15.58 -30.93 -3.61
C VAL A 197 16.04 -31.76 -2.42
N GLY A 198 15.19 -31.90 -1.39
CA GLY A 198 15.44 -32.73 -0.22
C GLY A 198 16.59 -32.23 0.65
N VAL A 199 16.80 -30.91 0.72
CA VAL A 199 17.72 -30.26 1.66
C VAL A 199 16.96 -29.66 2.85
N HIS A 200 17.69 -29.34 3.92
CA HIS A 200 17.10 -28.59 5.03
C HIS A 200 16.78 -27.16 4.57
N VAL A 201 15.60 -26.67 4.94
CA VAL A 201 15.12 -25.34 4.60
C VAL A 201 15.77 -24.31 5.52
N LYS A 202 16.62 -23.45 4.94
CA LYS A 202 17.15 -22.26 5.60
C LYS A 202 16.17 -21.10 5.39
N THR A 203 15.64 -20.55 6.48
CA THR A 203 14.73 -19.41 6.42
C THR A 203 15.23 -18.22 7.22
N LEU A 204 15.28 -17.06 6.59
CA LEU A 204 15.60 -15.80 7.27
C LEU A 204 14.54 -15.46 8.34
N LYS A 205 14.95 -15.03 9.53
CA LYS A 205 14.02 -14.47 10.53
C LYS A 205 13.48 -13.13 10.04
N MET A 206 12.32 -12.70 10.56
CA MET A 206 11.72 -11.43 10.14
C MET A 206 12.68 -10.26 10.40
N PRO A 207 13.08 -9.49 9.38
CA PRO A 207 13.92 -8.32 9.57
C PRO A 207 13.15 -7.23 10.33
N LEU A 208 13.87 -6.36 11.04
CA LEU A 208 13.27 -5.25 11.80
C LEU A 208 12.40 -4.35 10.89
N THR A 209 12.85 -4.10 9.66
CA THR A 209 12.12 -3.32 8.65
C THR A 209 10.73 -3.89 8.37
N ALA A 210 10.56 -5.22 8.36
CA ALA A 210 9.26 -5.86 8.13
C ALA A 210 8.32 -5.69 9.34
N LYS A 211 8.87 -5.69 10.56
CA LYS A 211 8.08 -5.44 11.78
C LYS A 211 7.64 -3.98 11.87
N LEU A 212 8.56 -3.06 11.58
CA LEU A 212 8.27 -1.62 11.53
C LEU A 212 7.25 -1.29 10.44
N PHE A 213 7.34 -1.92 9.28
CA PHE A 213 6.32 -1.82 8.23
C PHE A 213 4.91 -2.11 8.78
N VAL A 214 4.72 -3.25 9.45
CA VAL A 214 3.42 -3.62 10.01
C VAL A 214 2.96 -2.62 11.07
N ALA A 215 3.85 -2.19 11.95
CA ALA A 215 3.52 -1.21 12.99
C ALA A 215 3.10 0.14 12.40
N LEU A 216 3.83 0.66 11.42
CA LEU A 216 3.52 1.92 10.73
C LEU A 216 2.21 1.84 9.94
N MET A 217 1.96 0.70 9.28
CA MET A 217 0.70 0.48 8.57
C MET A 217 -0.50 0.54 9.51
N MET A 218 -0.41 -0.15 10.65
CA MET A 218 -1.48 -0.14 11.67
C MET A 218 -1.70 1.25 12.25
N MET A 219 -0.60 1.96 12.56
CA MET A 219 -0.67 3.32 13.09
C MET A 219 -1.27 4.30 12.09
N GLY A 220 -0.83 4.26 10.82
CA GLY A 220 -1.38 5.10 9.76
C GLY A 220 -2.88 4.86 9.55
N MET A 221 -3.30 3.59 9.52
CA MET A 221 -4.73 3.24 9.43
C MET A 221 -5.54 3.76 10.62
N MET A 222 -5.02 3.65 11.84
CA MET A 222 -5.69 4.18 13.03
C MET A 222 -5.84 5.70 12.97
N VAL A 223 -4.80 6.41 12.53
CA VAL A 223 -4.84 7.88 12.38
C VAL A 223 -5.91 8.27 11.35
N GLU A 224 -5.95 7.61 10.19
CA GLU A 224 -6.93 7.90 9.14
C GLU A 224 -8.36 7.55 9.55
N MET A 225 -8.55 6.48 10.32
CA MET A 225 -9.86 6.15 10.90
C MET A 225 -10.32 7.21 11.90
N ALA A 226 -9.42 7.67 12.79
CA ALA A 226 -9.75 8.71 13.76
C ALA A 226 -10.08 10.03 13.07
N GLN A 227 -9.27 10.41 12.08
CA GLN A 227 -9.50 11.58 11.24
C GLN A 227 -10.84 11.53 10.51
N LEU A 228 -11.24 10.38 9.93
CA LEU A 228 -12.54 10.27 9.29
C LEU A 228 -13.67 10.60 10.28
N GLY A 229 -13.59 10.07 11.51
CA GLY A 229 -14.54 10.37 12.57
C GLY A 229 -14.58 11.87 12.90
N LEU A 230 -13.42 12.53 12.95
CA LEU A 230 -13.35 13.97 13.19
C LEU A 230 -13.90 14.80 12.02
N TYR A 231 -13.71 14.38 10.76
CA TYR A 231 -14.33 15.04 9.60
C TYR A 231 -15.86 14.87 9.59
N ILE A 232 -16.36 13.69 9.98
CA ILE A 232 -17.81 13.47 10.15
C ILE A 232 -18.36 14.39 11.22
N TYR A 233 -17.67 14.53 12.35
CA TYR A 233 -18.04 15.48 13.40
C TYR A 233 -17.99 16.93 12.89
N ALA A 234 -16.93 17.32 12.17
CA ALA A 234 -16.83 18.66 11.60
C ALA A 234 -17.97 18.96 10.62
N ALA A 235 -18.48 17.96 9.90
CA ALA A 235 -19.60 18.10 8.99
C ALA A 235 -20.95 18.42 9.67
N THR A 236 -21.06 18.19 10.99
CA THR A 236 -22.26 18.54 11.78
C THR A 236 -22.21 19.97 12.33
N LEU A 237 -21.13 20.72 12.09
CA LEU A 237 -20.99 22.09 12.58
C LEU A 237 -21.67 23.08 11.63
N GLU A 238 -22.58 23.88 12.16
CA GLU A 238 -23.30 24.91 11.39
C GLU A 238 -22.50 26.22 11.28
N ASN A 239 -21.61 26.47 12.26
CA ASN A 239 -20.81 27.69 12.34
C ASN A 239 -19.53 27.59 11.48
N ALA A 240 -19.40 28.45 10.48
CA ALA A 240 -18.26 28.46 9.55
C ALA A 240 -16.90 28.67 10.24
N GLU A 241 -16.84 29.55 11.25
CA GLU A 241 -15.61 29.82 12.00
C GLU A 241 -15.14 28.58 12.76
N SER A 242 -16.06 27.87 13.43
CA SER A 242 -15.75 26.63 14.12
C SER A 242 -15.27 25.55 13.14
N LEU A 243 -15.89 25.47 11.97
CA LEU A 243 -15.48 24.54 10.92
C LEU A 243 -14.05 24.81 10.45
N ASP A 244 -13.70 26.06 10.16
CA ASP A 244 -12.35 26.40 9.69
C ASP A 244 -11.27 26.05 10.73
N VAL A 245 -11.54 26.24 12.03
CA VAL A 245 -10.63 25.83 13.12
C VAL A 245 -10.37 24.31 13.09
N TRP A 246 -11.42 23.50 12.90
CA TRP A 246 -11.28 22.06 12.77
C TRP A 246 -10.49 21.66 11.52
N LEU A 247 -10.85 22.22 10.37
CA LEU A 247 -10.18 21.92 9.09
C LEU A 247 -8.69 22.27 9.11
N THR A 248 -8.29 23.30 9.86
CA THR A 248 -6.89 23.72 10.01
C THR A 248 -5.99 22.62 10.58
N TRP A 249 -6.48 21.85 11.57
CA TRP A 249 -5.69 20.78 12.20
C TRP A 249 -5.93 19.40 11.57
N LEU A 250 -7.09 19.19 10.93
CA LEU A 250 -7.37 17.95 10.23
C LEU A 250 -6.51 17.77 8.97
N GLY A 251 -6.11 18.87 8.32
CA GLY A 251 -5.18 18.84 7.18
C GLY A 251 -3.81 18.24 7.53
N PRO A 252 -3.10 18.70 8.57
CA PRO A 252 -1.86 18.06 9.00
C PRO A 252 -2.04 16.61 9.48
N LEU A 253 -3.15 16.31 10.17
CA LEU A 253 -3.41 14.97 10.69
C LEU A 253 -3.52 13.91 9.58
N ARG A 254 -4.18 14.25 8.47
CA ARG A 254 -4.29 13.37 7.29
C ARG A 254 -2.97 13.13 6.59
N GLU A 255 -2.16 14.16 6.42
CA GLU A 255 -0.86 13.98 5.77
C GLU A 255 0.06 13.13 6.67
N ALA A 256 -0.08 13.23 7.99
CA ALA A 256 0.63 12.37 8.92
C ALA A 256 0.18 10.90 8.80
N GLY A 257 -1.13 10.64 8.71
CA GLY A 257 -1.69 9.30 8.50
C GLY A 257 -1.18 8.64 7.21
N LEU A 258 -1.33 9.33 6.08
CA LEU A 258 -0.78 8.89 4.80
C LEU A 258 0.76 8.74 4.83
N GLY A 259 1.46 9.66 5.48
CA GLY A 259 2.91 9.62 5.64
C GLY A 259 3.40 8.37 6.37
N LEU A 260 2.68 7.93 7.40
CA LEU A 260 2.97 6.68 8.10
C LEU A 260 2.77 5.46 7.18
N LEU A 261 1.68 5.43 6.40
CA LEU A 261 1.42 4.35 5.44
C LEU A 261 2.51 4.27 4.36
N LEU A 262 2.91 5.42 3.79
CA LEU A 262 3.97 5.49 2.78
C LEU A 262 5.33 5.08 3.36
N SER A 263 5.64 5.51 4.59
CA SER A 263 6.85 5.09 5.30
C SER A 263 6.88 3.57 5.50
N GLY A 264 5.73 2.98 5.86
CA GLY A 264 5.56 1.52 5.91
C GLY A 264 5.86 0.86 4.56
N ILE A 265 5.31 1.37 3.46
CA ILE A 265 5.55 0.85 2.11
C ILE A 265 7.04 0.86 1.77
N VAL A 266 7.76 1.93 2.08
CA VAL A 266 9.22 2.02 1.85
C VAL A 266 9.97 0.92 2.63
N LEU A 267 9.62 0.70 3.90
CA LEU A 267 10.23 -0.36 4.72
C LEU A 267 9.85 -1.77 4.22
N ALA A 268 8.65 -1.95 3.68
CA ALA A 268 8.25 -3.22 3.06
C ALA A 268 9.11 -3.52 1.83
N LEU A 269 9.34 -2.54 0.96
CA LEU A 269 10.20 -2.67 -0.22
C LEU A 269 11.65 -3.01 0.18
N ALA A 270 12.21 -2.35 1.19
CA ALA A 270 13.54 -2.67 1.73
C ALA A 270 13.60 -4.12 2.25
N SER A 271 12.54 -4.58 2.91
CA SER A 271 12.43 -5.96 3.41
C SER A 271 12.37 -6.99 2.27
N ILE A 272 11.61 -6.68 1.21
CA ILE A 272 11.54 -7.53 0.00
C ILE A 272 12.93 -7.66 -0.63
N GLY A 273 13.67 -6.56 -0.79
CA GLY A 273 15.03 -6.59 -1.33
C GLY A 273 15.97 -7.49 -0.52
N LYS A 274 15.92 -7.39 0.80
CA LYS A 274 16.72 -8.22 1.71
C LYS A 274 16.36 -9.71 1.61
N VAL A 275 15.08 -10.06 1.57
CA VAL A 275 14.64 -11.45 1.44
C VAL A 275 14.97 -12.01 0.06
N LEU A 276 14.81 -11.24 -1.02
CA LEU A 276 15.20 -11.67 -2.36
C LEU A 276 16.71 -11.97 -2.45
N GLY A 277 17.55 -11.09 -1.89
CA GLY A 277 19.00 -11.31 -1.83
C GLY A 277 19.36 -12.62 -1.10
N PHE A 278 18.72 -12.87 0.04
CA PHE A 278 18.89 -14.12 0.78
C PHE A 278 18.49 -15.35 -0.07
N GLN A 279 17.32 -15.32 -0.71
CA GLN A 279 16.85 -16.45 -1.54
C GLN A 279 17.77 -16.71 -2.74
N PHE A 280 18.30 -15.66 -3.35
CA PHE A 280 19.25 -15.80 -4.45
C PHE A 280 20.57 -16.43 -4.01
N SER A 281 21.16 -15.93 -2.91
CA SER A 281 22.36 -16.52 -2.31
C SER A 281 22.14 -17.99 -1.96
N ARG A 282 20.94 -18.33 -1.48
CA ARG A 282 20.55 -19.70 -1.15
C ARG A 282 20.50 -20.61 -2.37
N ILE A 283 19.95 -20.13 -3.50
CA ILE A 283 19.96 -20.89 -4.76
C ILE A 283 21.40 -21.10 -5.27
N GLN A 284 22.26 -20.07 -5.19
CA GLN A 284 23.65 -20.19 -5.60
C GLN A 284 24.41 -21.23 -4.78
N GLU A 285 24.24 -21.25 -3.46
CA GLU A 285 24.89 -22.25 -2.59
C GLU A 285 24.37 -23.67 -2.87
N LEU A 286 23.08 -23.83 -3.23
CA LEU A 286 22.53 -25.13 -3.68
C LEU A 286 23.19 -25.62 -4.97
N ILE A 287 23.38 -24.74 -5.95
CA ILE A 287 24.03 -25.08 -7.22
C ILE A 287 25.52 -25.37 -7.02
N ALA A 288 26.20 -24.62 -6.15
CA ALA A 288 27.63 -24.77 -5.94
C ALA A 288 27.99 -26.02 -5.10
N VAL A 289 27.19 -26.33 -4.07
CA VAL A 289 27.57 -27.31 -3.02
C VAL A 289 26.54 -28.44 -2.88
N GLY A 290 25.36 -28.33 -3.49
CA GLY A 290 24.29 -29.34 -3.37
C GLY A 290 23.59 -29.36 -2.01
N ARG A 291 23.72 -28.28 -1.22
CA ARG A 291 23.25 -28.16 0.18
C ARG A 291 22.72 -26.78 0.45
#